data_AF-A0A2N2ZXF0-F1
#
_entry.id   AF-A0A2N2ZXF0-F1
#
_cell.length_a   1.000
_cell.length_b   1.000
_cell.length_c   1.000
_cell.angle_alpha   90.00
_cell.angle_beta   90.00
_cell.angle_gamma   90.00
#
_symmetry.space_group_name_H-M   'P 1'
#
loop_
_entity.id
_entity.type
_entity.pdbx_description
1 polymer ?
#
loop_
_entity_poly.entity_id
_entity_poly.type
_entity_poly.pdbx_seq_one_letter_code
_entity_poly.pdbx_strand_id
1 'polypeptide(L)'
;MKVCSNCFIDKELKGFISSSTENGDCEVCDSKNQQLLNVSELFDFFQELLDNFKTCPKGEPLSAKIQGNWSFFSTHSIANTILNYVLPNISTDITSSADNVEYTDDIIENINHWEVLKEELKWENRFVINIERLEDLGWDGFFNTQFKLNKDVELFRARLHHQSGLPVYKPEEMTCPPKELASGGRANPSGIPYLYLSDNQETVLYEIRASYLDELSVGTFQLKPANDSIRLVDFTEDTPLFQPNLSTINKTIKGKLLRQKISSDLSKPMRRYDSELDYIPTQFICEFIKVFTGALGIRFSSSLHPKGNNIVLFDQELMNCKMVKKVRIHSISLKEMEIK
;
A
#
# COMPACT_ATOMS: atom_id res chain seq x y z
N MET A 1 4.53 -34.49 -0.79
CA MET A 1 3.67 -33.78 -1.76
C MET A 1 4.56 -32.88 -2.58
N LYS A 2 4.54 -32.96 -3.91
CA LYS A 2 5.36 -32.15 -4.81
C LYS A 2 4.57 -31.00 -5.43
N VAL A 3 5.05 -29.77 -5.23
CA VAL A 3 4.43 -28.53 -5.70
C VAL A 3 5.30 -27.85 -6.74
N CYS A 4 4.72 -26.98 -7.56
CA CYS A 4 5.46 -26.15 -8.53
C CYS A 4 5.17 -24.66 -8.31
N SER A 5 5.86 -23.79 -9.04
CA SER A 5 5.67 -22.33 -8.96
C SER A 5 4.26 -21.85 -9.30
N ASN A 6 3.44 -22.63 -10.03
CA ASN A 6 2.06 -22.25 -10.34
C ASN A 6 1.10 -22.39 -9.15
N CYS A 7 1.52 -23.06 -8.08
CA CYS A 7 0.75 -23.17 -6.84
C CYS A 7 0.73 -21.87 -6.02
N PHE A 8 1.64 -20.94 -6.31
CA PHE A 8 1.89 -19.75 -5.50
C PHE A 8 1.87 -18.47 -6.36
N ILE A 9 1.57 -17.35 -5.72
CA ILE A 9 1.70 -16.00 -6.30
C ILE A 9 2.94 -15.29 -5.76
N ASP A 10 3.35 -15.61 -4.54
CA ASP A 10 4.54 -15.06 -3.88
C ASP A 10 5.78 -15.20 -4.78
N LYS A 11 6.36 -14.06 -5.18
CA LYS A 11 7.39 -14.01 -6.22
C LYS A 11 8.69 -14.69 -5.80
N GLU A 12 9.07 -14.55 -4.52
CA GLU A 12 10.30 -15.12 -3.99
C GLU A 12 10.18 -16.64 -3.89
N LEU A 13 9.03 -17.15 -3.40
CA LEU A 13 8.80 -18.59 -3.37
C LEU A 13 8.76 -19.20 -4.79
N LYS A 14 8.15 -18.51 -5.75
CA LYS A 14 8.15 -18.95 -7.15
C LYS A 14 9.56 -19.05 -7.72
N GLY A 15 10.40 -18.04 -7.45
CA GLY A 15 11.81 -18.03 -7.82
C GLY A 15 12.58 -19.19 -7.19
N PHE A 16 12.36 -19.42 -5.89
CA PHE A 16 12.96 -20.52 -5.14
C PHE A 16 12.60 -21.89 -5.74
N ILE A 17 11.31 -22.17 -5.97
CA ILE A 17 10.86 -23.44 -6.58
C ILE A 17 11.42 -23.60 -8.00
N SER A 18 11.50 -22.52 -8.77
CA SER A 18 12.01 -22.53 -10.14
C SER A 18 13.51 -22.83 -10.22
N SER A 19 14.25 -22.69 -9.12
CA SER A 19 15.66 -23.06 -9.01
C SER A 19 15.89 -24.54 -8.67
N SER A 20 14.84 -25.30 -8.37
CA SER A 20 14.92 -26.74 -8.16
C SER A 20 15.45 -27.45 -9.41
N THR A 21 16.17 -28.55 -9.21
CA THR A 21 16.65 -29.41 -10.29
C THR A 21 15.67 -30.50 -10.68
N GLU A 22 14.63 -30.72 -9.86
CA GLU A 22 13.66 -31.78 -10.08
C GLU A 22 12.53 -31.32 -11.01
N ASN A 23 12.27 -32.05 -12.09
CA ASN A 23 11.25 -31.70 -13.07
C ASN A 23 10.19 -32.82 -13.19
N GLY A 24 8.92 -32.44 -13.31
CA GLY A 24 7.82 -33.39 -13.44
C GLY A 24 6.45 -32.73 -13.49
N ASP A 25 5.41 -33.51 -13.17
CA ASP A 25 4.04 -33.03 -13.08
C ASP A 25 3.69 -32.66 -11.64
N CYS A 26 3.07 -31.51 -11.43
CA CYS A 26 2.71 -31.05 -10.09
C CYS A 26 1.54 -31.86 -9.52
N GLU A 27 1.68 -32.34 -8.27
CA GLU A 27 0.68 -33.16 -7.58
C GLU A 27 -0.52 -32.34 -7.05
N VAL A 28 -0.48 -31.01 -7.14
CA VAL A 28 -1.47 -30.10 -6.51
C VAL A 28 -2.24 -29.27 -7.52
N CYS A 29 -1.59 -28.74 -8.56
CA CYS A 29 -2.24 -27.91 -9.57
C CYS A 29 -2.28 -28.55 -10.97
N ASP A 30 -1.87 -29.82 -11.09
CA ASP A 30 -1.85 -30.62 -12.32
C ASP A 30 -1.02 -30.04 -13.49
N SER A 31 -0.26 -28.96 -13.25
CA SER A 31 0.64 -28.37 -14.23
C SER A 31 1.71 -29.38 -14.66
N LYS A 32 1.91 -29.49 -15.97
CA LYS A 32 2.81 -30.47 -16.59
C LYS A 32 4.20 -29.91 -16.82
N ASN A 33 5.22 -30.77 -16.71
CA ASN A 33 6.62 -30.45 -17.02
C ASN A 33 7.11 -29.14 -16.34
N GLN A 34 7.00 -29.10 -15.02
CA GLN A 34 7.40 -27.99 -14.17
C GLN A 34 8.55 -28.40 -13.24
N GLN A 35 9.35 -27.41 -12.82
CA GLN A 35 10.25 -27.59 -11.68
C GLN A 35 9.41 -27.83 -10.40
N LEU A 36 9.80 -28.85 -9.65
CA LEU A 36 9.09 -29.35 -8.48
C LEU A 36 9.92 -29.15 -7.22
N LEU A 37 9.24 -28.81 -6.14
CA LEU A 37 9.77 -28.76 -4.78
C LEU A 37 8.96 -29.70 -3.89
N ASN A 38 9.61 -30.44 -3.00
CA ASN A 38 8.88 -31.17 -1.97
C ASN A 38 8.41 -30.20 -0.89
N VAL A 39 7.11 -30.20 -0.58
CA VAL A 39 6.51 -29.30 0.44
C VAL A 39 7.20 -29.43 1.80
N SER A 40 7.81 -30.57 2.12
CA SER A 40 8.60 -30.73 3.36
C SER A 40 9.76 -29.75 3.48
N GLU A 41 10.32 -29.27 2.37
CA GLU A 41 11.37 -28.25 2.36
C GLU A 41 10.86 -26.87 2.80
N LEU A 42 9.54 -26.68 2.86
CA LEU A 42 8.89 -25.43 3.30
C LEU A 42 8.36 -25.52 4.73
N PHE A 43 8.56 -26.63 5.46
CA PHE A 43 7.99 -26.80 6.80
C PHE A 43 8.48 -25.75 7.80
N ASP A 44 9.78 -25.39 7.78
CA ASP A 44 10.31 -24.35 8.68
C ASP A 44 9.67 -22.97 8.39
N PHE A 45 9.49 -22.64 7.11
CA PHE A 45 8.78 -21.42 6.70
C PHE A 45 7.33 -21.42 7.19
N PHE A 46 6.61 -22.54 6.98
CA PHE A 46 5.22 -22.63 7.43
C PHE A 46 5.10 -22.65 8.96
N GLN A 47 6.06 -23.24 9.67
CA GLN A 47 6.11 -23.16 11.13
C GLN A 47 6.23 -21.70 11.56
N GLU A 48 7.23 -20.97 11.07
CA GLU A 48 7.41 -19.55 11.40
C GLU A 48 6.17 -18.71 11.01
N LEU A 49 5.56 -18.98 9.86
CA LEU A 49 4.32 -18.30 9.44
C LEU A 49 3.17 -18.60 10.39
N LEU A 50 2.93 -19.87 10.74
CA LEU A 50 1.78 -20.28 11.54
C LEU A 50 1.91 -19.94 13.02
N ASP A 51 3.13 -19.76 13.54
CA ASP A 51 3.39 -19.24 14.90
C ASP A 51 2.81 -17.83 15.11
N ASN A 52 2.48 -17.12 14.03
CA ASN A 52 1.85 -15.79 14.06
C ASN A 52 0.32 -15.84 14.09
N PHE A 53 -0.28 -17.03 14.22
CA PHE A 53 -1.72 -17.21 14.33
C PHE A 53 -2.10 -17.96 15.61
N LYS A 54 -3.31 -17.70 16.09
CA LYS A 54 -3.96 -18.43 17.19
C LYS A 54 -5.38 -18.82 16.78
N THR A 55 -5.87 -19.94 17.31
CA THR A 55 -7.27 -20.33 17.11
C THR A 55 -8.20 -19.29 17.74
N CYS A 56 -9.24 -18.90 17.02
CA CYS A 56 -10.18 -17.88 17.44
C CYS A 56 -11.57 -18.20 16.86
N PRO A 57 -12.57 -18.58 17.69
CA PRO A 57 -13.90 -18.94 17.18
C PRO A 57 -14.59 -17.84 16.36
N LYS A 58 -14.31 -16.57 16.69
CA LYS A 58 -14.82 -15.38 15.98
C LYS A 58 -13.92 -14.90 14.84
N GLY A 59 -12.80 -15.58 14.62
CA GLY A 59 -11.87 -15.28 13.55
C GLY A 59 -12.38 -15.75 12.20
N GLU A 60 -11.46 -15.90 11.26
CA GLU A 60 -11.75 -16.37 9.91
C GLU A 60 -10.90 -17.60 9.59
N PRO A 61 -11.31 -18.46 8.63
CA PRO A 61 -10.56 -19.66 8.29
C PRO A 61 -9.09 -19.35 7.95
N LEU A 62 -8.13 -20.15 8.44
CA LEU A 62 -6.70 -19.93 8.21
C LEU A 62 -6.35 -19.70 6.74
N SER A 63 -6.89 -20.54 5.84
CA SER A 63 -6.64 -20.38 4.40
C SER A 63 -7.20 -19.08 3.85
N ALA A 64 -8.37 -18.64 4.33
CA ALA A 64 -8.98 -17.36 3.95
C ALA A 64 -8.15 -16.18 4.48
N LYS A 65 -7.67 -16.26 5.72
CA LYS A 65 -6.85 -15.20 6.35
C LYS A 65 -5.53 -14.98 5.62
N ILE A 66 -4.82 -16.07 5.31
CA ILE A 66 -3.57 -16.00 4.54
C ILE A 66 -3.85 -15.48 3.12
N GLN A 67 -4.86 -16.03 2.43
CA GLN A 67 -5.18 -15.62 1.07
C GLN A 67 -5.64 -14.16 0.97
N GLY A 68 -6.46 -13.70 1.92
CA GLY A 68 -7.01 -12.34 1.93
C GLY A 68 -5.95 -11.25 2.17
N ASN A 69 -4.95 -11.54 3.02
CA ASN A 69 -3.90 -10.57 3.34
C ASN A 69 -2.68 -10.64 2.42
N TRP A 70 -2.39 -11.82 1.86
CA TRP A 70 -1.12 -12.08 1.15
C TRP A 70 -1.28 -12.56 -0.27
N SER A 71 -2.48 -12.99 -0.67
CA SER A 71 -2.69 -13.66 -1.96
C SER A 71 -1.67 -14.79 -2.22
N PHE A 72 -1.19 -15.45 -1.17
CA PHE A 72 0.03 -16.27 -1.21
C PHE A 72 -0.08 -17.46 -2.18
N PHE A 73 -1.21 -18.17 -2.17
CA PHE A 73 -1.50 -19.29 -3.06
C PHE A 73 -2.22 -18.82 -4.32
N SER A 74 -2.13 -19.57 -5.42
CA SER A 74 -2.81 -19.20 -6.67
C SER A 74 -4.33 -19.38 -6.64
N THR A 75 -4.84 -20.28 -5.80
CA THR A 75 -6.28 -20.46 -5.57
C THR A 75 -6.58 -20.91 -4.12
N HIS A 76 -7.81 -20.70 -3.66
CA HIS A 76 -8.26 -21.20 -2.35
C HIS A 76 -8.21 -22.73 -2.24
N SER A 77 -8.47 -23.46 -3.34
CA SER A 77 -8.35 -24.92 -3.34
C SER A 77 -6.92 -25.38 -3.10
N ILE A 78 -5.95 -24.72 -3.76
CA ILE A 78 -4.52 -25.01 -3.59
C ILE A 78 -4.08 -24.67 -2.16
N ALA A 79 -4.53 -23.53 -1.62
CA ALA A 79 -4.28 -23.15 -0.24
C ALA A 79 -4.74 -24.25 0.74
N ASN A 80 -5.98 -24.74 0.60
CA ASN A 80 -6.52 -25.79 1.46
C ASN A 80 -5.74 -27.11 1.33
N THR A 81 -5.40 -27.54 0.10
CA THR A 81 -4.65 -28.79 -0.12
C THR A 81 -3.27 -28.73 0.53
N ILE A 82 -2.53 -27.64 0.31
CA ILE A 82 -1.16 -27.51 0.84
C ILE A 82 -1.19 -27.34 2.36
N LEU A 83 -2.05 -26.45 2.89
CA LEU A 83 -2.11 -26.22 4.34
C LEU A 83 -2.51 -27.49 5.10
N ASN A 84 -3.52 -28.24 4.65
CA ASN A 84 -3.91 -29.49 5.32
C ASN A 84 -2.85 -30.60 5.20
N TYR A 85 -1.95 -30.53 4.21
CA TYR A 85 -0.79 -31.40 4.16
C TYR A 85 0.30 -30.96 5.14
N VAL A 86 0.52 -29.65 5.29
CA VAL A 86 1.55 -29.08 6.15
C VAL A 86 1.20 -29.20 7.64
N LEU A 87 -0.03 -28.85 8.04
CA LEU A 87 -0.45 -28.72 9.43
C LEU A 87 -0.11 -29.94 10.33
N PRO A 88 -0.32 -31.20 9.90
CA PRO A 88 0.04 -32.36 10.72
C PRO A 88 1.54 -32.59 10.90
N ASN A 89 2.39 -31.88 10.16
CA ASN A 89 3.84 -32.05 10.13
C ASN A 89 4.60 -30.92 10.85
N ILE A 90 3.89 -29.98 11.48
CA ILE A 90 4.46 -28.84 12.21
C ILE A 90 3.81 -28.73 13.60
N SER A 91 4.46 -28.01 14.52
CA SER A 91 4.00 -27.82 15.89
C SER A 91 3.02 -26.65 15.97
N THR A 92 1.72 -26.94 15.89
CA THR A 92 0.67 -25.92 16.01
C THR A 92 -0.62 -26.50 16.58
N ASP A 93 -1.42 -25.66 17.23
CA ASP A 93 -2.77 -26.01 17.72
C ASP A 93 -3.83 -25.98 16.60
N ILE A 94 -3.47 -25.49 15.41
CA ILE A 94 -4.36 -25.42 14.25
C ILE A 94 -4.35 -26.78 13.54
N THR A 95 -5.51 -27.41 13.39
CA THR A 95 -5.62 -28.78 12.87
C THR A 95 -6.08 -28.85 11.42
N SER A 96 -6.76 -27.79 10.96
CA SER A 96 -7.33 -27.70 9.63
C SER A 96 -7.16 -26.31 9.05
N SER A 97 -7.00 -26.23 7.72
CA SER A 97 -7.00 -24.96 6.99
C SER A 97 -8.32 -24.19 7.10
N ALA A 98 -9.39 -24.88 7.51
CA ALA A 98 -10.71 -24.31 7.76
C ALA A 98 -10.92 -23.84 9.22
N ASP A 99 -9.97 -24.10 10.12
CA ASP A 99 -10.07 -23.62 11.50
C ASP A 99 -10.04 -22.09 11.52
N ASN A 100 -10.95 -21.51 12.29
CA ASN A 100 -10.99 -20.06 12.45
C ASN A 100 -9.82 -19.60 13.32
N VAL A 101 -9.07 -18.63 12.80
CA VAL A 101 -7.87 -18.09 13.44
C VAL A 101 -7.90 -16.57 13.47
N GLU A 102 -7.08 -16.01 14.34
CA GLU A 102 -6.69 -14.61 14.35
C GLU A 102 -5.16 -14.51 14.44
N TYR A 103 -4.59 -13.36 14.10
CA TYR A 103 -3.19 -13.09 14.41
C TYR A 103 -2.93 -13.14 15.93
N THR A 104 -1.67 -13.36 16.33
CA THR A 104 -1.26 -13.28 17.74
C THR A 104 -1.49 -11.90 18.34
N ASP A 105 -1.59 -11.83 19.67
CA ASP A 105 -1.84 -10.56 20.38
C ASP A 105 -0.76 -9.51 20.10
N ASP A 106 0.48 -9.94 19.95
CA ASP A 106 1.63 -9.11 19.57
C ASP A 106 1.44 -8.41 18.20
N ILE A 107 0.88 -9.10 17.21
CA ILE A 107 0.57 -8.49 15.91
C ILE A 107 -0.62 -7.53 16.02
N ILE A 108 -1.67 -7.93 16.75
CA ILE A 108 -2.88 -7.11 16.95
C ILE A 108 -2.51 -5.81 17.67
N GLU A 109 -1.71 -5.89 18.73
CA GLU A 109 -1.26 -4.76 19.52
C GLU A 109 -0.43 -3.78 18.68
N ASN A 110 0.50 -4.31 17.87
CA ASN A 110 1.27 -3.50 16.93
C ASN A 110 0.39 -2.63 16.01
N ILE A 111 -0.67 -3.23 15.46
CA ILE A 111 -1.62 -2.50 14.60
C ILE A 111 -2.43 -1.50 15.41
N ASN A 112 -2.83 -1.86 16.63
CA ASN A 112 -3.64 -1.02 17.51
C ASN A 112 -2.91 0.24 17.97
N HIS A 113 -1.57 0.26 18.01
CA HIS A 113 -0.81 1.48 18.30
C HIS A 113 -1.10 2.61 17.31
N TRP A 114 -1.48 2.30 16.07
CA TRP A 114 -1.96 3.33 15.14
C TRP A 114 -3.26 3.98 15.59
N GLU A 115 -4.23 3.20 16.09
CA GLU A 115 -5.50 3.73 16.61
C GLU A 115 -5.27 4.60 17.86
N VAL A 116 -4.39 4.15 18.77
CA VAL A 116 -4.01 4.92 19.96
C VAL A 116 -3.36 6.25 19.56
N LEU A 117 -2.41 6.23 18.61
CA LEU A 117 -1.76 7.44 18.11
C LEU A 117 -2.75 8.39 17.43
N LYS A 118 -3.74 7.86 16.70
CA LYS A 118 -4.79 8.69 16.08
C LYS A 118 -5.58 9.47 17.12
N GLU A 119 -6.02 8.81 18.19
CA GLU A 119 -6.79 9.47 19.25
C GLU A 119 -5.92 10.50 20.00
N GLU A 120 -4.68 10.15 20.33
CA GLU A 120 -3.72 11.07 20.96
C GLU A 120 -3.51 12.34 20.12
N LEU A 121 -3.26 12.19 18.82
CA LEU A 121 -3.06 13.30 17.89
C LEU A 121 -4.31 14.17 17.73
N LYS A 122 -5.50 13.56 17.75
CA LYS A 122 -6.74 14.31 17.59
C LYS A 122 -7.09 15.09 18.85
N TRP A 123 -6.90 14.51 20.03
CA TRP A 123 -7.54 15.00 21.25
C TRP A 123 -6.58 15.38 22.39
N GLU A 124 -5.30 15.02 22.31
CA GLU A 124 -4.35 15.20 23.41
C GLU A 124 -3.10 15.97 22.97
N ASN A 125 -2.18 15.33 22.23
CA ASN A 125 -0.84 15.85 21.91
C ASN A 125 -0.60 15.88 20.40
N ARG A 126 -0.36 17.08 19.85
CA ARG A 126 -0.07 17.25 18.40
C ARG A 126 1.38 17.62 18.10
N PHE A 127 2.01 18.37 18.99
CA PHE A 127 3.32 18.97 18.74
C PHE A 127 4.44 18.31 19.53
N VAL A 128 4.12 17.76 20.70
CA VAL A 128 5.07 17.12 21.61
C VAL A 128 4.60 15.70 21.85
N ILE A 129 5.10 14.79 21.03
CA ILE A 129 4.74 13.37 21.05
C ILE A 129 5.98 12.59 21.47
N ASN A 130 5.78 11.50 22.19
CA ASN A 130 6.86 10.58 22.52
C ASN A 130 7.31 9.83 21.25
N ILE A 131 8.31 10.38 20.55
CA ILE A 131 8.89 9.78 19.33
C ILE A 131 9.68 8.51 19.66
N GLU A 132 10.35 8.45 20.82
CA GLU A 132 11.08 7.26 21.27
C GLU A 132 10.15 6.03 21.29
N ARG A 133 8.87 6.22 21.70
CA ARG A 133 7.85 5.18 21.62
C ARG A 133 7.66 4.64 20.19
N LEU A 134 7.72 5.48 19.16
CA LEU A 134 7.53 5.06 17.76
C LEU A 134 8.76 4.34 17.21
N GLU A 135 9.96 4.76 17.62
CA GLU A 135 11.22 4.11 17.29
C GLU A 135 11.33 2.73 17.98
N ASP A 136 10.92 2.63 19.25
CA ASP A 136 10.86 1.35 20.00
C ASP A 136 9.90 0.35 19.35
N LEU A 137 8.82 0.84 18.71
CA LEU A 137 7.90 0.04 17.92
C LEU A 137 8.49 -0.38 16.55
N GLY A 138 9.65 0.14 16.16
CA GLY A 138 10.35 -0.17 14.90
C GLY A 138 9.64 0.37 13.65
N TRP A 139 8.86 1.45 13.80
CA TRP A 139 8.05 2.00 12.70
C TRP A 139 8.89 2.56 11.56
N ASP A 140 10.04 3.15 11.87
CA ASP A 140 11.05 3.56 10.88
C ASP A 140 11.44 2.39 9.95
N GLY A 141 11.64 1.20 10.51
CA GLY A 141 11.90 -0.03 9.76
C GLY A 141 10.71 -0.52 8.93
N PHE A 142 9.49 -0.32 9.42
CA PHE A 142 8.26 -0.65 8.68
C PHE A 142 7.98 0.29 7.51
N PHE A 143 8.50 1.51 7.57
CA PHE A 143 8.39 2.53 6.51
C PHE A 143 9.71 2.71 5.73
N ASN A 144 10.53 1.67 5.63
CA ASN A 144 11.65 1.67 4.70
C ASN A 144 11.18 1.99 3.28
N THR A 145 12.01 2.61 2.44
CA THR A 145 11.58 2.97 1.09
C THR A 145 11.50 1.76 0.18
N GLN A 146 10.32 1.48 -0.39
CA GLN A 146 10.09 0.31 -1.23
C GLN A 146 9.89 0.64 -2.71
N PHE A 147 9.60 1.90 -3.04
CA PHE A 147 9.38 2.32 -4.42
C PHE A 147 10.47 3.28 -4.89
N LYS A 148 11.07 2.94 -6.03
CA LYS A 148 12.07 3.75 -6.71
C LYS A 148 11.41 4.43 -7.90
N LEU A 149 11.07 5.71 -7.75
CA LEU A 149 10.57 6.53 -8.86
C LEU A 149 11.75 6.89 -9.76
N ASN A 150 11.70 6.49 -11.02
CA ASN A 150 12.73 6.80 -12.02
C ASN A 150 12.27 7.95 -12.93
N LYS A 151 13.22 8.60 -13.61
CA LYS A 151 12.96 9.74 -14.50
C LYS A 151 12.02 9.46 -15.69
N ASP A 152 11.93 8.20 -16.10
CA ASP A 152 11.10 7.78 -17.23
C ASP A 152 9.61 7.62 -16.86
N VAL A 153 9.29 7.63 -15.56
CA VAL A 153 7.91 7.50 -15.09
C VAL A 153 7.19 8.84 -15.22
N GLU A 154 6.15 8.86 -16.04
CA GLU A 154 5.24 10.00 -16.14
C GLU A 154 4.21 9.96 -15.00
N LEU A 155 4.04 11.11 -14.34
CA LEU A 155 3.04 11.33 -13.33
C LEU A 155 2.14 12.49 -13.75
N PHE A 156 0.90 12.51 -13.26
CA PHE A 156 -0.12 13.44 -13.73
C PHE A 156 -0.67 14.28 -12.59
N ARG A 157 -1.09 15.50 -12.93
CA ARG A 157 -1.89 16.36 -12.05
C ARG A 157 -2.88 17.18 -12.87
N ALA A 158 -4.08 17.40 -12.33
CA ALA A 158 -5.07 18.26 -12.95
C ALA A 158 -5.36 19.52 -12.12
N ARG A 159 -5.71 20.61 -12.79
CA ARG A 159 -6.23 21.85 -12.19
C ARG A 159 -7.50 22.28 -12.91
N LEU A 160 -8.59 22.43 -12.16
CA LEU A 160 -9.86 22.94 -12.66
C LEU A 160 -9.74 24.42 -13.06
N HIS A 161 -10.41 24.77 -14.14
CA HIS A 161 -10.60 26.15 -14.55
C HIS A 161 -11.83 26.70 -13.84
N HIS A 162 -11.71 27.86 -13.19
CA HIS A 162 -12.83 28.46 -12.46
C HIS A 162 -13.85 29.15 -13.40
N GLN A 163 -13.48 29.36 -14.66
CA GLN A 163 -14.33 29.91 -15.71
C GLN A 163 -14.05 29.19 -17.05
N SER A 164 -15.09 29.03 -17.85
CA SER A 164 -14.96 28.46 -19.21
C SER A 164 -14.19 29.41 -20.12
N GLY A 165 -13.38 28.86 -21.02
CA GLY A 165 -12.62 29.61 -22.01
C GLY A 165 -11.27 30.15 -21.51
N LEU A 166 -10.91 29.91 -20.25
CA LEU A 166 -9.59 30.28 -19.73
C LEU A 166 -8.45 29.57 -20.50
N PRO A 167 -7.29 30.23 -20.68
CA PRO A 167 -6.14 29.60 -21.30
C PRO A 167 -5.66 28.40 -20.47
N VAL A 168 -4.92 27.50 -21.12
CA VAL A 168 -4.24 26.42 -20.40
C VAL A 168 -3.26 27.02 -19.37
N TYR A 169 -3.23 26.47 -18.16
CA TYR A 169 -2.20 26.82 -17.18
C TYR A 169 -0.81 26.53 -17.74
N LYS A 170 0.15 27.40 -17.40
CA LYS A 170 1.56 27.19 -17.72
C LYS A 170 2.15 26.08 -16.84
N PRO A 171 3.24 25.41 -17.27
CA PRO A 171 3.89 24.37 -16.48
C PRO A 171 4.22 24.78 -15.03
N GLU A 172 4.65 26.03 -14.82
CA GLU A 172 5.01 26.56 -13.49
C GLU A 172 3.79 26.75 -12.59
N GLU A 173 2.60 26.91 -13.18
CA GLU A 173 1.34 27.05 -12.45
C GLU A 173 0.75 25.69 -12.05
N MET A 174 1.30 24.58 -12.56
CA MET A 174 0.84 23.22 -12.25
C MET A 174 1.43 22.64 -10.96
N THR A 175 2.44 23.29 -10.36
CA THR A 175 3.10 22.83 -9.12
C THR A 175 2.25 23.12 -7.87
N CYS A 176 2.71 22.84 -6.65
CA CYS A 176 1.87 23.11 -5.45
C CYS A 176 1.81 24.63 -5.15
N PRO A 177 0.74 25.12 -4.49
CA PRO A 177 0.63 26.53 -4.14
C PRO A 177 1.82 27.00 -3.26
N PRO A 178 2.13 28.30 -3.26
CA PRO A 178 3.05 28.89 -2.28
C PRO A 178 2.63 28.56 -0.84
N LYS A 179 3.58 28.55 0.09
CA LYS A 179 3.34 28.19 1.50
C LYS A 179 2.25 29.03 2.17
N GLU A 180 2.09 30.28 1.76
CA GLU A 180 1.06 31.19 2.26
C GLU A 180 -0.36 30.79 1.84
N LEU A 181 -0.49 29.97 0.79
CA LEU A 181 -1.76 29.51 0.20
C LEU A 181 -1.94 27.99 0.26
N ALA A 182 -0.96 27.25 0.77
CA ALA A 182 -1.01 25.80 0.88
C ALA A 182 -1.97 25.40 2.00
N SER A 183 -3.16 24.91 1.63
CA SER A 183 -4.13 24.36 2.58
C SER A 183 -3.70 22.98 3.11
N GLY A 184 -4.25 22.60 4.25
CA GLY A 184 -4.10 21.24 4.77
C GLY A 184 -4.74 20.21 3.83
N GLY A 185 -4.03 19.12 3.58
CA GLY A 185 -4.51 17.96 2.84
C GLY A 185 -4.25 16.67 3.60
N ARG A 186 -4.57 15.52 2.98
CA ARG A 186 -4.38 14.19 3.60
C ARG A 186 -2.96 13.96 4.11
N ALA A 187 -1.97 14.37 3.34
CA ALA A 187 -0.55 14.14 3.64
C ALA A 187 0.16 15.38 4.19
N ASN A 188 -0.32 16.60 3.90
CA ASN A 188 0.41 17.83 4.22
C ASN A 188 -0.37 18.70 5.23
N PRO A 189 0.30 19.22 6.27
CA PRO A 189 -0.27 20.29 7.09
C PRO A 189 -0.52 21.57 6.30
N SER A 190 -1.41 22.41 6.82
CA SER A 190 -1.60 23.78 6.31
C SER A 190 -0.28 24.56 6.44
N GLY A 191 0.08 25.32 5.42
CA GLY A 191 1.33 26.07 5.36
C GLY A 191 2.55 25.28 4.88
N ILE A 192 2.42 23.96 4.68
CA ILE A 192 3.52 23.09 4.19
C ILE A 192 3.13 22.53 2.82
N PRO A 193 3.72 23.03 1.72
CA PRO A 193 3.35 22.58 0.37
C PRO A 193 3.92 21.19 0.04
N TYR A 194 3.05 20.21 -0.20
CA TYR A 194 3.42 18.94 -0.87
C TYR A 194 2.82 18.86 -2.26
N LEU A 195 3.52 18.19 -3.18
CA LEU A 195 3.08 18.00 -4.56
C LEU A 195 2.32 16.67 -4.71
N TYR A 196 1.02 16.76 -4.95
CA TYR A 196 0.17 15.60 -5.24
C TYR A 196 0.13 15.31 -6.74
N LEU A 197 0.48 14.10 -7.11
CA LEU A 197 0.46 13.55 -8.46
C LEU A 197 -0.23 12.18 -8.47
N SER A 198 -0.45 11.60 -9.66
CA SER A 198 -0.88 10.21 -9.80
C SER A 198 -0.12 9.52 -10.95
N ASP A 199 0.06 8.20 -10.86
CA ASP A 199 0.62 7.39 -11.95
C ASP A 199 -0.38 7.14 -13.10
N ASN A 200 -1.61 7.63 -12.96
CA ASN A 200 -2.67 7.44 -13.94
C ASN A 200 -3.43 8.75 -14.21
N GLN A 201 -3.53 9.10 -15.49
CA GLN A 201 -4.17 10.35 -15.91
C GLN A 201 -5.70 10.36 -15.69
N GLU A 202 -6.35 9.21 -15.67
CA GLU A 202 -7.78 9.13 -15.38
C GLU A 202 -8.04 9.34 -13.88
N THR A 203 -7.18 8.77 -13.02
CA THR A 203 -7.23 8.94 -11.57
C THR A 203 -7.24 10.40 -11.14
N VAL A 204 -6.45 11.27 -11.79
CA VAL A 204 -6.46 12.70 -11.42
C VAL A 204 -7.80 13.38 -11.65
N LEU A 205 -8.61 12.91 -12.61
CA LEU A 205 -9.95 13.46 -12.87
C LEU A 205 -10.92 13.09 -11.75
N TYR A 206 -10.80 11.86 -11.23
CA TYR A 206 -11.55 11.39 -10.08
C TYR A 206 -11.16 12.12 -8.79
N GLU A 207 -9.86 12.28 -8.53
CA GLU A 207 -9.33 12.96 -7.33
C GLU A 207 -9.75 14.43 -7.23
N ILE A 208 -9.77 15.16 -8.36
CA ILE A 208 -10.28 16.55 -8.38
C ILE A 208 -11.82 16.63 -8.46
N ARG A 209 -12.50 15.47 -8.54
CA ARG A 209 -13.97 15.36 -8.67
C ARG A 209 -14.51 16.15 -9.86
N ALA A 210 -13.86 16.01 -11.02
CA ALA A 210 -14.25 16.72 -12.22
C ALA A 210 -15.70 16.41 -12.61
N SER A 211 -16.45 17.45 -12.97
CA SER A 211 -17.86 17.41 -13.34
C SER A 211 -18.06 17.54 -14.85
N TYR A 212 -19.26 17.20 -15.33
CA TYR A 212 -19.57 17.26 -16.76
C TYR A 212 -19.41 18.71 -17.26
N LEU A 213 -18.73 18.88 -18.39
CA LEU A 213 -18.34 20.16 -18.99
C LEU A 213 -17.25 20.96 -18.25
N ASP A 214 -16.68 20.46 -17.15
CA ASP A 214 -15.53 21.13 -16.54
C ASP A 214 -14.38 21.22 -17.54
N GLU A 215 -13.78 22.41 -17.63
CA GLU A 215 -12.52 22.64 -18.32
C GLU A 215 -11.37 22.57 -17.32
N LEU A 216 -10.29 21.90 -17.70
CA LEU A 216 -9.15 21.69 -16.81
C LEU A 216 -7.85 21.63 -17.59
N SER A 217 -6.76 21.91 -16.89
CA SER A 217 -5.41 21.66 -17.37
C SER A 217 -4.88 20.38 -16.75
N VAL A 218 -4.39 19.46 -17.57
CA VAL A 218 -3.66 18.26 -17.13
C VAL A 218 -2.19 18.45 -17.42
N GLY A 219 -1.38 18.42 -16.38
CA GLY A 219 0.07 18.49 -16.45
C GLY A 219 0.69 17.10 -16.36
N THR A 220 1.70 16.85 -17.19
CA THR A 220 2.55 15.67 -17.13
C THR A 220 3.88 16.04 -16.47
N PHE A 221 4.25 15.29 -15.44
CA PHE A 221 5.41 15.50 -14.61
C PHE A 221 6.39 14.33 -14.73
N GLN A 222 7.68 14.64 -14.69
CA GLN A 222 8.77 13.67 -14.59
C GLN A 222 9.83 14.20 -13.62
N LEU A 223 10.67 13.31 -13.08
CA LEU A 223 11.79 13.75 -12.24
C LEU A 223 12.72 14.70 -13.01
N LYS A 224 13.26 15.69 -12.32
CA LYS A 224 14.29 16.57 -12.90
C LYS A 224 15.52 15.74 -13.30
N PRO A 225 16.20 16.07 -14.42
CA PRO A 225 17.36 15.30 -14.91
C PRO A 225 18.52 15.17 -13.93
N ALA A 226 18.61 16.05 -12.91
CA ALA A 226 19.62 15.98 -11.86
C ALA A 226 19.45 14.75 -10.93
N ASN A 227 18.27 14.12 -10.92
CA ASN A 227 17.97 12.94 -10.13
C ASN A 227 17.68 11.76 -11.06
N ASP A 228 18.50 10.71 -11.04
CA ASP A 228 18.19 9.49 -11.80
C ASP A 228 16.97 8.76 -11.21
N SER A 229 16.84 8.81 -9.89
CA SER A 229 15.71 8.23 -9.17
C SER A 229 15.57 8.81 -7.77
N ILE A 230 14.36 8.76 -7.22
CA ILE A 230 14.10 9.04 -5.81
C ILE A 230 13.39 7.87 -5.14
N ARG A 231 13.52 7.78 -3.81
CA ARG A 231 12.94 6.71 -3.01
C ARG A 231 11.71 7.20 -2.26
N LEU A 232 10.61 6.46 -2.38
CA LEU A 232 9.33 6.73 -1.74
C LEU A 232 8.96 5.56 -0.82
N VAL A 233 8.20 5.86 0.24
CA VAL A 233 7.49 4.82 1.00
C VAL A 233 6.25 4.42 0.23
N ASP A 234 6.06 3.13 0.00
CA ASP A 234 4.97 2.60 -0.82
C ASP A 234 3.97 1.81 0.03
N PHE A 235 2.84 2.45 0.31
CA PHE A 235 1.71 1.84 1.01
C PHE A 235 0.89 0.90 0.12
N THR A 236 1.27 0.74 -1.15
CA THR A 236 0.66 -0.20 -2.11
C THR A 236 1.54 -1.43 -2.37
N GLU A 237 2.74 -1.47 -1.79
CA GLU A 237 3.67 -2.57 -1.99
C GLU A 237 3.09 -3.90 -1.49
N ASP A 238 3.20 -4.91 -2.34
CA ASP A 238 2.95 -6.29 -1.93
C ASP A 238 4.27 -6.95 -1.50
N THR A 239 4.53 -6.92 -0.19
CA THR A 239 5.71 -7.52 0.41
C THR A 239 5.59 -9.06 0.40
N PRO A 240 6.56 -9.80 -0.16
CA PRO A 240 6.57 -11.27 -0.13
C PRO A 240 6.60 -11.83 1.31
N LEU A 241 5.85 -12.90 1.56
CA LEU A 241 5.93 -13.66 2.80
C LEU A 241 7.17 -14.54 2.85
N PHE A 242 7.49 -15.19 1.73
CA PHE A 242 8.59 -16.14 1.69
C PHE A 242 9.91 -15.39 1.59
N GLN A 243 10.70 -15.42 2.66
CA GLN A 243 11.96 -14.69 2.78
C GLN A 243 13.05 -15.65 3.32
N PRO A 244 13.61 -16.55 2.50
CA PRO A 244 14.40 -17.70 2.96
C PRO A 244 15.69 -17.33 3.72
N ASN A 245 16.17 -16.09 3.57
CA ASN A 245 17.41 -15.61 4.20
C ASN A 245 17.16 -14.66 5.38
N LEU A 246 15.91 -14.47 5.80
CA LEU A 246 15.52 -13.52 6.85
C LEU A 246 14.45 -14.15 7.74
N SER A 247 14.77 -14.42 9.02
CA SER A 247 13.75 -14.76 10.02
C SER A 247 13.05 -13.49 10.46
N THR A 248 12.09 -13.06 9.65
CA THR A 248 11.39 -11.78 9.80
C THR A 248 9.89 -11.87 9.54
N ILE A 249 9.27 -13.06 9.47
CA ILE A 249 7.85 -13.17 9.09
C ILE A 249 6.95 -12.36 10.03
N ASN A 250 7.18 -12.41 11.34
CA ASN A 250 6.43 -11.59 12.31
C ASN A 250 6.53 -10.09 11.99
N LYS A 251 7.76 -9.58 11.76
CA LYS A 251 8.01 -8.17 11.40
C LYS A 251 7.37 -7.81 10.05
N THR A 252 7.44 -8.71 9.08
CA THR A 252 6.83 -8.55 7.75
C THR A 252 5.32 -8.45 7.86
N ILE A 253 4.68 -9.31 8.68
CA ILE A 253 3.24 -9.24 8.96
C ILE A 253 2.87 -7.93 9.65
N LYS A 254 3.55 -7.59 10.75
CA LYS A 254 3.33 -6.33 11.48
C LYS A 254 3.43 -5.10 10.58
N GLY A 255 4.51 -5.00 9.81
CA GLY A 255 4.76 -3.88 8.92
C GLY A 255 3.71 -3.78 7.80
N LYS A 256 3.36 -4.91 7.16
CA LYS A 256 2.35 -4.92 6.08
C LYS A 256 0.98 -4.49 6.61
N LEU A 257 0.52 -5.06 7.73
CA LEU A 257 -0.80 -4.76 8.27
C LEU A 257 -0.89 -3.31 8.77
N LEU A 258 0.17 -2.79 9.40
CA LEU A 258 0.25 -1.37 9.78
C LEU A 258 0.21 -0.46 8.54
N ARG A 259 1.00 -0.75 7.51
CA ARG A 259 0.98 -0.01 6.24
C ARG A 259 -0.40 -0.04 5.59
N GLN A 260 -1.08 -1.18 5.55
CA GLN A 260 -2.44 -1.30 5.01
C GLN A 260 -3.43 -0.43 5.78
N LYS A 261 -3.31 -0.39 7.12
CA LYS A 261 -4.17 0.44 7.96
C LYS A 261 -3.99 1.93 7.69
N ILE A 262 -2.73 2.39 7.63
CA ILE A 262 -2.39 3.77 7.29
C ILE A 262 -2.80 4.11 5.85
N SER A 263 -2.60 3.17 4.90
CA SER A 263 -3.03 3.30 3.50
C SER A 263 -4.53 3.52 3.40
N SER A 264 -5.33 2.80 4.19
CA SER A 264 -6.79 2.97 4.25
C SER A 264 -7.17 4.38 4.72
N ASP A 265 -6.50 4.90 5.75
CA ASP A 265 -6.74 6.25 6.25
C ASP A 265 -6.28 7.33 5.24
N LEU A 266 -5.13 7.16 4.59
CA LEU A 266 -4.65 8.01 3.48
C LEU A 266 -5.58 7.97 2.26
N SER A 267 -6.22 6.83 2.01
CA SER A 267 -7.11 6.66 0.87
C SER A 267 -8.51 7.17 1.16
N LYS A 268 -8.92 7.33 2.43
CA LYS A 268 -10.29 7.67 2.81
C LYS A 268 -10.77 8.96 2.10
N PRO A 269 -11.79 8.89 1.23
CA PRO A 269 -12.27 10.06 0.53
C PRO A 269 -13.04 10.94 1.52
N MET A 270 -12.58 12.19 1.72
CA MET A 270 -13.30 13.09 2.62
C MET A 270 -14.64 13.51 2.04
N ARG A 271 -15.65 13.44 2.89
CA ARG A 271 -16.98 14.00 2.65
C ARG A 271 -16.93 15.50 2.94
N ARG A 272 -17.93 16.24 2.43
CA ARG A 272 -18.04 17.70 2.65
C ARG A 272 -18.14 18.09 4.13
N TYR A 273 -18.47 17.15 5.01
CA TYR A 273 -18.66 17.37 6.44
C TYR A 273 -17.59 16.70 7.30
N ASP A 274 -16.58 16.06 6.68
CA ASP A 274 -15.47 15.45 7.42
C ASP A 274 -14.56 16.56 7.97
N SER A 275 -13.99 16.32 9.16
CA SER A 275 -13.23 17.34 9.90
C SER A 275 -11.79 17.40 9.42
N GLU A 276 -11.17 18.58 9.40
CA GLU A 276 -9.71 18.70 9.19
C GLU A 276 -8.92 17.90 10.23
N LEU A 277 -9.50 17.63 11.41
CA LEU A 277 -8.92 16.76 12.44
C LEU A 277 -8.66 15.33 11.94
N ASP A 278 -9.41 14.86 10.93
CA ASP A 278 -9.25 13.51 10.39
C ASP A 278 -7.95 13.36 9.56
N TYR A 279 -7.35 14.47 9.12
CA TYR A 279 -6.06 14.46 8.43
C TYR A 279 -4.85 14.50 9.36
N ILE A 280 -5.02 14.90 10.62
CA ILE A 280 -3.88 15.10 11.53
C ILE A 280 -3.01 13.83 11.62
N PRO A 281 -3.58 12.62 11.78
CA PRO A 281 -2.74 11.43 11.87
C PRO A 281 -1.96 11.13 10.59
N THR A 282 -2.60 11.25 9.43
CA THR A 282 -1.95 10.99 8.15
C THR A 282 -0.95 12.08 7.77
N GLN A 283 -1.15 13.32 8.22
CA GLN A 283 -0.15 14.39 8.11
C GLN A 283 1.06 14.11 9.00
N PHE A 284 0.83 13.73 10.26
CA PHE A 284 1.88 13.37 11.20
C PHE A 284 2.75 12.24 10.64
N ILE A 285 2.15 11.15 10.15
CA ILE A 285 2.93 10.02 9.63
C ILE A 285 3.73 10.40 8.38
N CYS A 286 3.25 11.34 7.56
CA CYS A 286 4.01 11.85 6.42
C CYS A 286 5.23 12.66 6.86
N GLU A 287 5.10 13.50 7.90
CA GLU A 287 6.23 14.22 8.47
C GLU A 287 7.21 13.27 9.18
N PHE A 288 6.71 12.27 9.91
CA PHE A 288 7.54 11.21 10.48
C PHE A 288 8.35 10.49 9.40
N ILE A 289 7.70 10.05 8.31
CA ILE A 289 8.39 9.42 7.18
C ILE A 289 9.46 10.34 6.60
N LYS A 290 9.11 11.62 6.35
CA LYS A 290 10.04 12.62 5.81
C LYS A 290 11.28 12.78 6.68
N VAL A 291 11.14 12.79 8.00
CA VAL A 291 12.23 13.05 8.95
C VAL A 291 13.06 11.80 9.22
N PHE A 292 12.43 10.66 9.48
CA PHE A 292 13.11 9.47 10.04
C PHE A 292 13.53 8.43 9.00
N THR A 293 12.92 8.41 7.82
CA THR A 293 13.23 7.40 6.79
C THR A 293 14.12 7.92 5.65
N GLY A 294 14.22 9.26 5.52
CA GLY A 294 14.86 9.91 4.37
C GLY A 294 14.12 9.74 3.04
N ALA A 295 12.89 9.22 3.05
CA ALA A 295 12.03 9.16 1.87
C ALA A 295 11.64 10.57 1.39
N LEU A 296 11.55 10.74 0.07
CA LEU A 296 11.20 12.04 -0.54
C LEU A 296 9.70 12.17 -0.86
N GLY A 297 8.92 11.19 -0.45
CA GLY A 297 7.48 11.17 -0.63
C GLY A 297 6.87 9.80 -0.32
N ILE A 298 5.57 9.68 -0.58
CA ILE A 298 4.78 8.47 -0.36
C ILE A 298 3.98 8.11 -1.61
N ARG A 299 3.64 6.83 -1.74
CA ARG A 299 2.72 6.27 -2.74
C ARG A 299 1.62 5.49 -2.05
N PHE A 300 0.37 5.69 -2.44
CA PHE A 300 -0.80 4.99 -1.89
C PHE A 300 -1.92 4.88 -2.93
N SER A 301 -2.84 3.93 -2.78
CA SER A 301 -3.91 3.69 -3.77
C SER A 301 -4.96 4.80 -3.77
N SER A 302 -5.55 5.10 -4.93
CA SER A 302 -6.72 5.98 -4.98
C SER A 302 -7.98 5.22 -4.56
N SER A 303 -8.76 5.78 -3.64
CA SER A 303 -10.08 5.25 -3.30
C SER A 303 -11.14 5.52 -4.36
N LEU A 304 -10.93 6.56 -5.19
CA LEU A 304 -11.90 7.00 -6.20
C LEU A 304 -11.67 6.30 -7.54
N HIS A 305 -10.44 5.87 -7.81
CA HIS A 305 -10.11 5.07 -8.98
C HIS A 305 -9.11 3.96 -8.62
N PRO A 306 -9.59 2.74 -8.28
CA PRO A 306 -8.75 1.65 -7.76
C PRO A 306 -7.60 1.18 -8.66
N LYS A 307 -7.59 1.57 -9.94
CA LYS A 307 -6.54 1.22 -10.90
C LYS A 307 -5.34 2.16 -10.87
N GLY A 308 -5.42 3.30 -10.17
CA GLY A 308 -4.30 4.24 -10.10
C GLY A 308 -3.90 4.56 -8.66
N ASN A 309 -2.66 5.00 -8.54
CA ASN A 309 -2.04 5.35 -7.27
C ASN A 309 -1.75 6.83 -7.23
N ASN A 310 -1.90 7.39 -6.05
CA ASN A 310 -1.49 8.75 -5.72
C ASN A 310 -0.03 8.73 -5.26
N ILE A 311 0.72 9.72 -5.71
CA ILE A 311 2.09 9.99 -5.29
C ILE A 311 2.09 11.37 -4.65
N VAL A 312 2.63 11.48 -3.45
CA VAL A 312 2.84 12.77 -2.77
C VAL A 312 4.32 12.96 -2.57
N LEU A 313 4.86 14.04 -3.13
CA LEU A 313 6.26 14.42 -2.96
C LEU A 313 6.37 15.53 -1.92
N PHE A 314 7.31 15.37 -1.00
CA PHE A 314 7.53 16.32 0.09
C PHE A 314 8.25 17.60 -0.37
N ASP A 315 8.83 17.56 -1.56
CA ASP A 315 9.44 18.70 -2.24
C ASP A 315 9.05 18.69 -3.73
N GLN A 316 8.39 19.77 -4.17
CA GLN A 316 7.98 19.94 -5.56
C GLN A 316 9.18 20.16 -6.50
N GLU A 317 10.32 20.64 -5.98
CA GLU A 317 11.51 20.93 -6.78
C GLU A 317 12.18 19.66 -7.32
N LEU A 318 11.74 18.47 -6.91
CA LEU A 318 12.18 17.20 -7.47
C LEU A 318 11.63 16.95 -8.88
N MET A 319 10.51 17.60 -9.24
CA MET A 319 9.76 17.33 -10.47
C MET A 319 9.82 18.48 -11.46
N ASN A 320 9.61 18.15 -12.73
CA ASN A 320 9.41 19.11 -13.80
C ASN A 320 8.09 18.81 -14.51
N CYS A 321 7.24 19.83 -14.68
CA CYS A 321 6.07 19.74 -15.54
C CYS A 321 6.49 19.90 -17.01
N LYS A 322 6.46 18.81 -17.78
CA LYS A 322 6.93 18.77 -19.16
C LYS A 322 5.93 19.32 -20.17
N MET A 323 4.66 19.03 -19.92
CA MET A 323 3.57 19.33 -20.83
C MET A 323 2.32 19.66 -20.04
N VAL A 324 1.54 20.61 -20.53
CA VAL A 324 0.19 20.88 -20.03
C VAL A 324 -0.77 20.86 -21.20
N LYS A 325 -1.85 20.08 -21.10
CA LYS A 325 -2.92 20.05 -22.09
C LYS A 325 -4.23 20.52 -21.47
N LYS A 326 -5.04 21.21 -22.28
CA LYS A 326 -6.41 21.57 -21.92
C LYS A 326 -7.34 20.39 -22.25
N VAL A 327 -8.20 20.04 -21.31
CA VAL A 327 -9.18 18.96 -21.43
C VAL A 327 -10.55 19.50 -21.02
N ARG A 328 -11.61 18.98 -21.64
CA ARG A 328 -12.98 19.19 -21.20
C ARG A 328 -13.61 17.83 -20.88
N ILE A 329 -14.28 17.71 -19.75
CA ILE A 329 -14.99 16.48 -19.39
C ILE A 329 -16.22 16.32 -20.28
N HIS A 330 -16.29 15.19 -20.99
CA HIS A 330 -17.38 14.88 -21.92
C HIS A 330 -18.36 13.81 -21.41
N SER A 331 -18.00 13.02 -20.41
CA SER A 331 -18.86 11.97 -19.85
C SER A 331 -18.48 11.65 -18.41
N ILE A 332 -19.47 11.26 -17.59
CA ILE A 332 -19.27 10.77 -16.22
C ILE A 332 -20.15 9.54 -16.01
N SER A 333 -19.60 8.51 -15.35
CA SER A 333 -20.36 7.34 -14.89
C SER A 333 -20.54 7.42 -13.38
N LEU A 334 -21.78 7.61 -12.92
CA LEU A 334 -22.13 7.60 -11.50
C LEU A 334 -22.87 6.31 -11.16
N LYS A 335 -22.62 5.81 -9.96
CA LYS A 335 -23.35 4.69 -9.35
C LYS A 335 -23.77 5.10 -7.95
N GLU A 336 -25.00 4.78 -7.58
CA GLU A 336 -25.56 5.03 -6.25
C GLU A 336 -25.85 3.72 -5.52
N MET A 337 -25.96 3.82 -4.20
CA MET A 337 -26.40 2.75 -3.32
C MET A 337 -27.34 3.36 -2.28
N GLU A 338 -28.49 2.74 -2.07
CA GLU A 338 -29.41 3.12 -0.99
C GLU A 338 -28.75 2.80 0.37
N ILE A 339 -28.64 3.79 1.25
CA ILE A 339 -28.20 3.59 2.63
C ILE A 339 -29.46 3.29 3.45
N LYS A 340 -29.56 2.08 3.99
CA LYS A 340 -30.67 1.64 4.85
C LYS A 340 -30.39 1.88 6.32
#